data_AF-A0A6N8EPJ3-F1
#
_entry.id   AF-A0A6N8EPJ3-F1
#
_cell.length_a   1.000
_cell.length_b   1.000
_cell.length_c   1.000
_cell.angle_alpha   90.00
_cell.angle_beta   90.00
_cell.angle_gamma   90.00
#
_symmetry.space_group_name_H-M   'P 1'
#
loop_
_entity.id
_entity.type
_entity.pdbx_description
1 polymer ?
#
loop_
_entity_poly.entity_id
_entity_poly.type
_entity_poly.pdbx_seq_one_letter_code
_entity_poly.pdbx_strand_id
1 'polypeptide(L)'
;MSTHNVRVCLSLFLKRALCVGAVLGGGLFAASSFATEATHTVLRADELDLSVPCAQVHIKVDPALKNSMVLETASGLSPAIQTVKDGTESHLHIALKACQKGGVMALRLSGDTALTLHDSPQAHITISGTLTTLESNLDDASLDVDHVESLDLSISGTTQAHIFQLARAAQINATGAARLDIDNALLSALSAQLSDNSQLSIAQGQIDNVTLTGSQQAEASIMATVNNANIITNDAAHVTLNKVTGTVQDGGTKHISHTTPAEPATQPSPKPTPTLQPDGQAQGLNNPALPHATPAPTPTATPKASLSPHEATPPSTTSAQPINAAQPPAIPPKMTSPTTPADNGTQPQTAPQATPTPTPQGQIAK
;
A
#
# COMPACT_ATOMS: atom_id res chain seq x y z
N MET A 1 29.18 -15.60 -61.41
CA MET A 1 27.96 -14.91 -60.95
C MET A 1 28.32 -14.25 -59.62
N SER A 2 28.88 -13.04 -59.49
CA SER A 2 28.71 -11.71 -60.08
C SER A 2 27.35 -11.05 -59.81
N THR A 3 27.30 -10.23 -58.75
CA THR A 3 26.55 -8.96 -58.56
C THR A 3 26.93 -8.43 -57.16
N HIS A 4 27.81 -7.43 -56.98
CA HIS A 4 27.78 -5.98 -57.26
C HIS A 4 27.59 -5.14 -55.98
N ASN A 5 28.69 -4.47 -55.60
CA ASN A 5 28.77 -3.33 -54.69
C ASN A 5 28.03 -2.12 -55.26
N VAL A 6 27.36 -1.31 -54.42
CA VAL A 6 27.22 0.14 -54.66
C VAL A 6 27.31 0.90 -53.32
N ARG A 7 28.51 1.42 -53.03
CA ARG A 7 28.73 2.59 -52.17
C ARG A 7 28.55 3.83 -53.06
N VAL A 8 27.63 4.71 -52.71
CA VAL A 8 27.54 6.05 -53.33
C VAL A 8 28.28 7.03 -52.42
N CYS A 9 29.45 7.46 -52.86
CA CYS A 9 30.12 8.68 -52.42
C CYS A 9 29.78 9.77 -53.43
N LEU A 10 29.23 10.90 -52.96
CA LEU A 10 29.05 12.10 -53.77
C LEU A 10 29.33 13.34 -52.89
N SER A 11 30.54 13.86 -52.98
CA SER A 11 30.81 15.29 -52.81
C SER A 11 32.16 15.63 -53.45
N LEU A 12 32.10 16.35 -54.56
CA LEU A 12 33.21 16.85 -55.35
C LEU A 12 33.91 18.04 -54.65
N PHE A 13 35.25 18.02 -54.73
CA PHE A 13 36.19 19.12 -55.01
C PHE A 13 36.03 20.48 -54.31
N LEU A 14 37.09 20.91 -53.59
CA LEU A 14 37.97 21.98 -54.08
C LEU A 14 39.29 22.11 -53.27
N LYS A 15 40.41 21.99 -54.00
CA LYS A 15 41.70 22.72 -53.85
C LYS A 15 42.63 22.45 -52.66
N ARG A 16 43.67 21.66 -52.99
CA ARG A 16 45.12 21.86 -52.76
C ARG A 16 45.53 23.04 -51.85
N ALA A 17 46.16 22.71 -50.72
CA ALA A 17 47.40 23.36 -50.28
C ALA A 17 48.15 22.40 -49.34
N LEU A 18 49.43 22.14 -49.65
CA LEU A 18 50.38 21.53 -48.74
C LEU A 18 50.55 22.46 -47.52
N CYS A 19 50.46 21.88 -46.32
CA CYS A 19 51.24 22.32 -45.17
C CYS A 19 51.68 21.08 -44.40
N VAL A 20 52.96 20.75 -44.58
CA VAL A 20 53.74 19.92 -43.67
C VAL A 20 53.86 20.72 -42.37
N GLY A 21 53.32 20.18 -41.28
CA GLY A 21 53.42 20.75 -39.95
C GLY A 21 53.39 19.62 -38.93
N ALA A 22 54.57 19.10 -38.61
CA ALA A 22 54.77 18.22 -37.47
C ALA A 22 54.54 19.02 -36.18
N VAL A 23 53.58 18.62 -35.36
CA VAL A 23 53.46 19.06 -33.97
C VAL A 23 53.28 17.82 -33.11
N LEU A 24 54.26 17.61 -32.22
CA LEU A 24 54.21 16.69 -31.11
C LEU A 24 53.00 17.02 -30.21
N GLY A 25 52.24 16.01 -29.82
CA GLY A 25 51.20 16.16 -28.79
C GLY A 25 50.76 14.79 -28.27
N GLY A 26 51.01 14.53 -26.99
CA GLY A 26 50.73 13.26 -26.33
C GLY A 26 49.25 12.88 -26.36
N GLY A 27 48.98 11.64 -26.76
CA GLY A 27 47.67 11.02 -26.64
C GLY A 27 47.45 10.51 -25.22
N LEU A 28 46.92 11.37 -24.36
CA LEU A 28 46.10 10.92 -23.23
C LEU A 28 44.85 10.27 -23.84
N PHE A 29 44.67 8.97 -23.61
CA PHE A 29 43.40 8.29 -23.82
C PHE A 29 42.39 8.85 -22.82
N ALA A 30 41.71 9.94 -23.19
CA ALA A 30 40.49 10.34 -22.54
C ALA A 30 39.43 9.29 -22.88
N ALA A 31 39.16 8.39 -21.93
CA ALA A 31 37.96 7.57 -21.97
C ALA A 31 36.77 8.53 -21.93
N SER A 32 36.05 8.63 -23.04
CA SER A 32 34.75 9.29 -23.10
C SER A 32 33.77 8.46 -22.27
N SER A 33 33.73 8.69 -20.97
CA SER A 33 32.60 8.28 -20.14
C SER A 33 31.36 8.98 -20.71
N PHE A 34 30.46 8.21 -21.30
CA PHE A 34 29.11 8.66 -21.58
C PHE A 34 28.46 8.98 -20.23
N ALA A 35 28.55 10.23 -19.79
CA ALA A 35 27.64 10.76 -18.80
C ALA A 35 26.27 10.80 -19.50
N THR A 36 25.44 9.81 -19.22
CA THR A 36 24.02 9.85 -19.56
C THR A 36 23.46 11.10 -18.91
N GLU A 37 23.10 12.10 -19.73
CA GLU A 37 22.44 13.30 -19.26
C GLU A 37 21.18 12.90 -18.50
N ALA A 38 21.11 13.30 -17.23
CA ALA A 38 19.90 13.31 -16.45
C ALA A 38 18.86 14.17 -17.18
N THR A 39 17.88 13.53 -17.83
CA THR A 39 16.77 14.21 -18.49
C THR A 39 15.88 14.85 -17.43
N HIS A 40 16.22 16.06 -17.00
CA HIS A 40 15.43 16.84 -16.04
C HIS A 40 14.10 17.26 -16.68
N THR A 41 13.07 16.43 -16.51
CA THR A 41 11.73 16.70 -17.05
C THR A 41 10.84 17.13 -15.91
N VAL A 42 10.43 18.40 -15.91
CA VAL A 42 9.49 18.95 -14.93
C VAL A 42 8.06 18.78 -15.44
N LEU A 43 7.23 18.11 -14.66
CA LEU A 43 5.84 17.76 -14.97
C LEU A 43 4.93 18.26 -13.85
N ARG A 44 3.68 18.60 -14.14
CA ARG A 44 2.68 18.82 -13.07
C ARG A 44 2.02 17.49 -12.72
N ALA A 45 1.89 17.22 -11.43
CA ALA A 45 1.26 16.00 -10.93
C ALA A 45 0.59 16.31 -9.59
N ASP A 46 -0.73 16.27 -9.58
CA ASP A 46 -1.52 16.19 -8.34
C ASP A 46 -1.62 14.71 -7.93
N GLU A 47 -1.67 13.81 -8.92
CA GLU A 47 -1.57 12.37 -8.74
C GLU A 47 -0.49 11.77 -9.65
N LEU A 48 0.29 10.82 -9.12
CA LEU A 48 1.26 10.03 -9.87
C LEU A 48 0.90 8.54 -9.76
N ASP A 49 0.64 7.91 -10.89
CA ASP A 49 0.51 6.47 -11.03
C ASP A 49 1.77 5.89 -11.67
N LEU A 50 2.37 4.92 -11.01
CA LEU A 50 3.69 4.38 -11.34
C LEU A 50 3.63 2.86 -11.49
N SER A 51 4.04 2.37 -12.66
CA SER A 51 4.20 0.95 -12.93
C SER A 51 5.62 0.63 -13.39
N VAL A 52 6.36 -0.08 -12.55
CA VAL A 52 7.83 -0.20 -12.62
C VAL A 52 8.34 -1.62 -12.35
N PRO A 53 7.92 -2.62 -13.13
CA PRO A 53 8.38 -4.00 -12.95
C PRO A 53 9.92 -4.12 -13.00
N CYS A 54 10.49 -4.82 -12.02
CA CYS A 54 11.93 -5.14 -11.92
C CYS A 54 12.90 -3.96 -11.85
N ALA A 55 12.43 -2.76 -11.54
CA ALA A 55 13.27 -1.57 -11.46
C ALA A 55 13.61 -1.20 -10.02
N GLN A 56 14.73 -0.51 -9.86
CA GLN A 56 15.05 0.22 -8.64
C GLN A 56 14.53 1.65 -8.78
N VAL A 57 13.67 2.07 -7.87
CA VAL A 57 13.02 3.38 -7.91
C VAL A 57 13.32 4.13 -6.63
N HIS A 58 13.90 5.32 -6.79
CA HIS A 58 14.14 6.25 -5.70
C HIS A 58 13.24 7.46 -5.88
N ILE A 59 12.34 7.67 -4.94
CA ILE A 59 11.43 8.81 -4.90
C ILE A 59 11.86 9.70 -3.76
N LYS A 60 12.13 10.96 -4.05
CA LYS A 60 12.43 11.97 -3.04
C LYS A 60 11.32 13.00 -3.01
N VAL A 61 10.61 13.07 -1.89
CA VAL A 61 9.63 14.12 -1.69
C VAL A 61 10.34 15.44 -1.39
N ASP A 62 10.02 16.46 -2.17
CA ASP A 62 10.57 17.80 -2.07
C ASP A 62 9.44 18.83 -1.95
N PRO A 63 9.21 19.42 -0.76
CA PRO A 63 8.18 20.42 -0.55
C PRO A 63 8.41 21.73 -1.32
N ALA A 64 9.60 21.94 -1.91
CA ALA A 64 9.85 23.09 -2.77
C ALA A 64 9.19 22.94 -4.15
N LEU A 65 8.85 21.72 -4.57
CA LEU A 65 8.18 21.45 -5.83
C LEU A 65 6.68 21.68 -5.70
N LYS A 66 6.21 22.90 -6.02
CA LYS A 66 4.79 23.26 -5.96
C LYS A 66 3.95 22.47 -6.98
N ASN A 67 3.32 21.38 -6.55
CA ASN A 67 2.52 20.42 -7.36
C ASN A 67 3.25 19.95 -8.63
N SER A 68 4.56 19.84 -8.54
CA SER A 68 5.42 19.48 -9.66
C SER A 68 6.20 18.21 -9.32
N MET A 69 6.53 17.47 -10.37
CA MET A 69 7.36 16.28 -10.31
C MET A 69 8.54 16.47 -11.25
N VAL A 70 9.71 15.99 -10.85
CA VAL A 70 10.92 15.98 -11.67
C VAL A 70 11.40 14.55 -11.84
N LEU A 71 11.45 14.07 -13.08
CA LEU A 71 12.20 12.86 -13.41
C LEU A 71 13.67 13.25 -13.49
N GLU A 72 14.49 12.76 -12.56
CA GLU A 72 15.93 13.09 -12.52
C GLU A 72 16.74 12.09 -13.34
N THR A 73 16.41 10.80 -13.25
CA THR A 73 17.18 9.74 -13.92
C THR A 73 16.27 8.60 -14.32
N ALA A 74 16.50 8.03 -15.49
CA ALA A 74 15.89 6.80 -15.98
C ALA A 74 16.96 5.98 -16.72
N SER A 75 17.95 5.48 -15.97
CA SER A 75 19.11 4.78 -16.54
C SER A 75 18.77 3.34 -16.88
N GLY A 76 19.02 2.94 -18.12
CA GLY A 76 18.66 1.59 -18.62
C GLY A 76 17.15 1.40 -18.77
N LEU A 77 16.37 2.48 -18.72
CA LEU A 77 14.93 2.49 -18.75
C LEU A 77 14.41 3.43 -19.84
N SER A 78 13.26 3.07 -20.41
CA SER A 78 12.53 3.92 -21.37
C SER A 78 11.11 4.11 -20.85
N PRO A 79 10.89 5.00 -19.87
CA PRO A 79 9.57 5.21 -19.28
C PRO A 79 8.62 5.80 -20.32
N ALA A 80 7.43 5.24 -20.40
CA ALA A 80 6.30 5.83 -21.10
C ALA A 80 5.60 6.79 -20.14
N ILE A 81 5.65 8.07 -20.45
CA ILE A 81 5.04 9.12 -19.64
C ILE A 81 3.76 9.58 -20.35
N GLN A 82 2.63 9.53 -19.64
CA GLN A 82 1.35 10.01 -20.12
C GLN A 82 0.77 10.99 -19.10
N THR A 83 0.37 12.17 -19.56
CA THR A 83 -0.29 13.16 -18.72
C THR A 83 -1.74 13.26 -19.13
N VAL A 84 -2.64 13.01 -18.18
CA VAL A 84 -4.09 13.14 -18.34
C VAL A 84 -4.55 14.26 -17.42
N LYS A 85 -5.39 15.14 -17.95
CA LYS A 85 -5.97 16.22 -17.16
C LYS A 85 -7.46 15.96 -17.01
N ASP A 86 -7.91 15.78 -15.78
CA ASP A 86 -9.34 15.66 -15.45
C ASP A 86 -9.77 16.92 -14.68
N GLY A 87 -10.55 17.79 -15.33
CA GLY A 87 -10.94 19.07 -14.76
C GLY A 87 -9.76 19.94 -14.31
N THR A 88 -9.59 20.09 -12.99
CA THR A 88 -8.50 20.86 -12.37
C THR A 88 -7.31 20.00 -11.96
N GLU A 89 -7.45 18.68 -11.94
CA GLU A 89 -6.45 17.73 -11.47
C GLU A 89 -5.59 17.22 -12.63
N SER A 90 -4.29 17.05 -12.36
CA SER A 90 -3.30 16.54 -13.30
C SER A 90 -2.86 15.16 -12.85
N HIS A 91 -3.28 14.13 -13.58
CA HIS A 91 -2.87 12.74 -13.38
C HIS A 91 -1.67 12.44 -14.28
N LEU A 92 -0.61 11.95 -13.69
CA LEU A 92 0.58 11.56 -14.40
C LEU A 92 0.76 10.04 -14.29
N HIS A 93 0.83 9.36 -15.43
CA HIS A 93 1.10 7.93 -15.48
C HIS A 93 2.51 7.70 -16.03
N ILE A 94 3.33 6.97 -15.29
CA ILE A 94 4.68 6.57 -15.71
C ILE A 94 4.75 5.05 -15.67
N ALA A 95 4.92 4.46 -16.85
CA ALA A 95 4.97 3.01 -16.99
C ALA A 95 6.26 2.55 -17.67
N LEU A 96 6.90 1.51 -17.12
CA LEU A 96 7.95 0.76 -17.79
C LEU A 96 7.32 -0.39 -18.57
N LYS A 97 7.52 -0.39 -19.90
CA LYS A 97 6.90 -1.39 -20.78
C LYS A 97 7.43 -2.82 -20.59
N ALA A 98 8.60 -2.97 -19.97
CA ALA A 98 9.25 -4.26 -19.78
C ALA A 98 10.15 -4.26 -18.53
N CYS A 99 10.26 -5.42 -17.91
CA CYS A 99 11.23 -5.73 -16.87
C CYS A 99 12.66 -5.60 -17.43
N GLN A 100 13.32 -4.49 -17.13
CA GLN A 100 14.73 -4.25 -17.47
C GLN A 100 15.56 -4.43 -16.21
N LYS A 101 16.22 -5.59 -16.07
CA LYS A 101 17.04 -5.89 -14.88
C LYS A 101 18.11 -4.81 -14.70
N GLY A 102 18.18 -4.26 -13.48
CA GLY A 102 19.16 -3.25 -13.10
C GLY A 102 18.83 -1.83 -13.59
N GLY A 103 17.62 -1.60 -14.12
CA GLY A 103 17.14 -0.26 -14.42
C GLY A 103 16.95 0.55 -13.14
N VAL A 104 17.40 1.80 -13.16
CA VAL A 104 17.29 2.72 -12.01
C VAL A 104 16.52 3.97 -12.43
N MET A 105 15.50 4.31 -11.66
CA MET A 105 14.71 5.52 -11.82
C MET A 105 14.78 6.38 -10.57
N ALA A 106 15.00 7.69 -10.73
CA ALA A 106 14.98 8.65 -9.65
C ALA A 106 13.95 9.76 -9.95
N LEU A 107 13.02 9.99 -9.03
CA LEU A 107 11.98 11.00 -9.14
C LEU A 107 12.00 11.93 -7.93
N ARG A 108 11.60 13.18 -8.15
CA ARG A 108 11.24 14.10 -7.07
C ARG A 108 9.78 14.51 -7.18
N LEU A 109 9.06 14.46 -6.07
CA LEU A 109 7.62 14.72 -6.00
C LEU A 109 7.33 15.86 -5.04
N SER A 110 6.22 16.58 -5.26
CA SER A 110 5.64 17.43 -4.21
C SER A 110 5.17 16.56 -3.05
N GLY A 111 5.18 17.11 -1.82
CA GLY A 111 4.57 16.42 -0.67
C GLY A 111 3.05 16.24 -0.80
N ASP A 112 2.40 17.11 -1.58
CA ASP A 112 0.95 17.06 -1.79
C ASP A 112 0.53 16.10 -2.91
N THR A 113 1.47 15.50 -3.65
CA THR A 113 1.16 14.57 -4.74
C THR A 113 0.76 13.21 -4.16
N ALA A 114 -0.43 12.71 -4.51
CA ALA A 114 -0.82 11.35 -4.19
C ALA A 114 -0.05 10.36 -5.08
N LEU A 115 0.54 9.33 -4.48
CA LEU A 115 1.30 8.32 -5.20
C LEU A 115 0.54 6.99 -5.22
N THR A 116 0.38 6.45 -6.42
CA THR A 116 -0.17 5.11 -6.64
C THR A 116 0.89 4.25 -7.32
N LEU A 117 1.16 3.07 -6.76
CA LEU A 117 2.13 2.09 -7.27
C LEU A 117 1.37 0.85 -7.74
N HIS A 118 1.28 0.65 -9.05
CA HIS A 118 0.60 -0.49 -9.65
C HIS A 118 1.57 -1.44 -10.36
N ASP A 119 1.21 -2.72 -10.46
CA ASP A 119 1.82 -3.71 -11.35
C ASP A 119 3.36 -3.65 -11.37
N SER A 120 3.96 -3.66 -10.18
CA SER A 120 5.41 -3.50 -10.01
C SER A 120 6.07 -4.74 -9.39
N PRO A 121 5.94 -5.92 -10.02
CA PRO A 121 6.56 -7.14 -9.50
C PRO A 121 8.08 -7.02 -9.46
N GLN A 122 8.69 -7.53 -8.39
CA GLN A 122 10.16 -7.54 -8.23
C GLN A 122 10.80 -6.14 -8.25
N ALA A 123 10.03 -5.09 -8.00
CA ALA A 123 10.54 -3.74 -7.88
C ALA A 123 11.21 -3.50 -6.52
N HIS A 124 12.16 -2.59 -6.46
CA HIS A 124 12.74 -2.08 -5.22
C HIS A 124 12.48 -0.59 -5.14
N ILE A 125 11.63 -0.16 -4.22
CA ILE A 125 11.11 1.20 -4.16
C ILE A 125 11.51 1.83 -2.83
N THR A 126 12.16 2.98 -2.89
CA THR A 126 12.51 3.79 -1.71
C THR A 126 11.88 5.17 -1.85
N ILE A 127 11.15 5.61 -0.84
CA ILE A 127 10.48 6.89 -0.77
C ILE A 127 11.03 7.67 0.43
N SER A 128 11.82 8.71 0.15
CA SER A 128 12.37 9.58 1.19
C SER A 128 11.54 10.85 1.33
N GLY A 129 11.26 11.27 2.56
CA GLY A 129 10.39 12.40 2.90
C GLY A 129 8.93 12.03 3.21
N THR A 130 8.05 13.03 3.20
CA THR A 130 6.66 12.91 3.68
C THR A 130 5.65 12.91 2.53
N LEU A 131 5.00 11.78 2.29
CA LEU A 131 3.85 11.68 1.38
C LEU A 131 2.52 11.84 2.13
N THR A 132 1.57 12.52 1.51
CA THR A 132 0.19 12.59 2.01
C THR A 132 -0.54 11.26 1.83
N THR A 133 -0.45 10.66 0.65
CA THR A 133 -1.17 9.43 0.31
C THR A 133 -0.28 8.48 -0.48
N LEU A 134 -0.28 7.21 -0.08
CA LEU A 134 0.32 6.10 -0.81
C LEU A 134 -0.73 5.00 -1.01
N GLU A 135 -1.01 4.68 -2.25
CA GLU A 135 -1.75 3.49 -2.64
C GLU A 135 -0.79 2.53 -3.37
N SER A 136 -0.81 1.25 -3.02
CA SER A 136 0.13 0.31 -3.64
C SER A 136 -0.38 -1.13 -3.67
N ASN A 137 -0.13 -1.79 -4.80
CA ASN A 137 -0.29 -3.23 -4.95
C ASN A 137 1.06 -3.84 -5.38
N LEU A 138 1.70 -4.58 -4.47
CA LEU A 138 3.05 -5.11 -4.63
C LEU A 138 3.05 -6.64 -4.56
N ASP A 139 3.79 -7.24 -5.48
CA ASP A 139 3.99 -8.68 -5.55
C ASP A 139 5.49 -8.99 -5.68
N ASP A 140 6.03 -9.79 -4.76
CA ASP A 140 7.47 -10.10 -4.67
C ASP A 140 8.40 -8.86 -4.77
N ALA A 141 8.00 -7.72 -4.18
CA ALA A 141 8.73 -6.45 -4.27
C ALA A 141 9.34 -6.01 -2.91
N SER A 142 10.10 -4.92 -2.90
CA SER A 142 10.46 -4.23 -1.66
C SER A 142 10.04 -2.77 -1.67
N LEU A 143 9.54 -2.29 -0.54
CA LEU A 143 9.13 -0.91 -0.32
C LEU A 143 9.75 -0.38 0.97
N ASP A 144 10.38 0.79 0.91
CA ASP A 144 10.94 1.50 2.07
C ASP A 144 10.44 2.95 2.02
N VAL A 145 9.78 3.41 3.09
CA VAL A 145 9.12 4.71 3.14
C VAL A 145 9.46 5.42 4.45
N ASP A 146 9.97 6.65 4.35
CA ASP A 146 10.23 7.49 5.53
C ASP A 146 8.93 7.89 6.26
N HIS A 147 7.99 8.53 5.56
CA HIS A 147 6.76 9.00 6.17
C HIS A 147 5.59 9.01 5.18
N VAL A 148 4.44 8.48 5.64
CA VAL A 148 3.18 8.57 4.90
C VAL A 148 1.99 8.87 5.83
N GLU A 149 1.08 9.74 5.41
CA GLU A 149 -0.11 10.07 6.20
C GLU A 149 -1.34 9.21 5.89
N SER A 150 -1.47 8.64 4.70
CA SER A 150 -2.61 7.77 4.38
C SER A 150 -2.11 6.62 3.54
N LEU A 151 -2.34 5.40 3.99
CA LEU A 151 -1.83 4.21 3.36
C LEU A 151 -2.98 3.29 2.93
N ASP A 152 -3.00 2.90 1.66
CA ASP A 152 -3.72 1.71 1.20
C ASP A 152 -2.69 0.78 0.54
N LEU A 153 -2.43 -0.36 1.19
CA LEU A 153 -1.32 -1.24 0.82
C LEU A 153 -1.79 -2.68 0.71
N SER A 154 -1.70 -3.22 -0.49
CA SER A 154 -1.84 -4.64 -0.78
C SER A 154 -0.47 -5.24 -1.09
N ILE A 155 -0.06 -6.25 -0.31
CA ILE A 155 1.21 -6.96 -0.50
C ILE A 155 0.99 -8.47 -0.61
N SER A 156 1.66 -9.10 -1.55
CA SER A 156 1.59 -10.55 -1.78
C SER A 156 2.97 -11.17 -2.00
N GLY A 157 3.00 -12.50 -2.08
CA GLY A 157 4.20 -13.27 -2.36
C GLY A 157 5.22 -13.13 -1.23
N THR A 158 6.42 -12.67 -1.56
CA THR A 158 7.55 -12.47 -0.64
C THR A 158 7.86 -10.99 -0.38
N THR A 159 6.88 -10.12 -0.64
CA THR A 159 7.05 -8.66 -0.54
C THR A 159 7.51 -8.22 0.86
N GLN A 160 8.47 -7.31 0.92
CA GLN A 160 8.95 -6.70 2.16
C GLN A 160 8.71 -5.20 2.13
N ALA A 161 7.91 -4.69 3.07
CA ALA A 161 7.62 -3.28 3.20
C ALA A 161 8.08 -2.77 4.58
N HIS A 162 8.77 -1.63 4.59
CA HIS A 162 9.14 -0.90 5.79
C HIS A 162 8.61 0.53 5.71
N ILE A 163 7.99 0.99 6.78
CA ILE A 163 7.49 2.35 6.91
C ILE A 163 7.98 2.92 8.24
N PHE A 164 8.84 3.93 8.19
CA PHE A 164 9.37 4.53 9.40
C PHE A 164 8.30 5.29 10.19
N GLN A 165 7.46 6.08 9.53
CA GLN A 165 6.34 6.77 10.17
C GLN A 165 5.05 6.71 9.36
N LEU A 166 3.98 6.29 10.02
CA LEU A 166 2.64 6.20 9.46
C LEU A 166 1.68 7.05 10.30
N ALA A 167 0.98 7.98 9.67
CA ALA A 167 0.02 8.86 10.35
C ALA A 167 -1.42 8.66 9.85
N ARG A 168 -2.38 9.34 10.50
CA ARG A 168 -3.80 9.50 10.13
C ARG A 168 -4.61 8.21 9.89
N ALA A 169 -4.38 7.42 8.84
CA ALA A 169 -5.13 6.19 8.58
C ALA A 169 -4.38 5.17 7.71
N ALA A 170 -4.70 3.88 7.88
CA ALA A 170 -4.15 2.83 7.04
C ALA A 170 -5.11 1.67 6.78
N GLN A 171 -5.08 1.17 5.55
CA GLN A 171 -5.68 -0.08 5.10
C GLN A 171 -4.60 -0.99 4.54
N ILE A 172 -4.54 -2.22 5.04
CA ILE A 172 -3.49 -3.19 4.71
C ILE A 172 -4.14 -4.52 4.34
N ASN A 173 -3.70 -5.10 3.24
CA ASN A 173 -4.00 -6.47 2.84
C ASN A 173 -2.68 -7.21 2.58
N ALA A 174 -2.39 -8.26 3.33
CA ALA A 174 -1.14 -9.00 3.21
C ALA A 174 -1.37 -10.51 3.08
N THR A 175 -0.82 -11.10 2.03
CA THR A 175 -0.97 -12.53 1.70
C THR A 175 0.38 -13.18 1.41
N GLY A 176 0.44 -14.51 1.32
CA GLY A 176 1.69 -15.23 1.10
C GLY A 176 2.65 -15.16 2.30
N ALA A 177 3.93 -14.88 2.04
CA ALA A 177 4.97 -14.66 3.04
C ALA A 177 5.38 -13.18 3.12
N ALA A 178 4.45 -12.27 2.76
CA ALA A 178 4.71 -10.84 2.76
C ALA A 178 4.89 -10.31 4.19
N ARG A 179 5.76 -9.32 4.35
CA ARG A 179 6.11 -8.72 5.64
C ARG A 179 6.02 -7.20 5.56
N LEU A 180 5.35 -6.61 6.55
CA LEU A 180 5.24 -5.17 6.75
C LEU A 180 5.70 -4.80 8.16
N ASP A 181 6.74 -3.99 8.24
CA ASP A 181 7.25 -3.41 9.48
C ASP A 181 6.97 -1.90 9.50
N ILE A 182 6.36 -1.40 10.58
CA ILE A 182 6.05 0.01 10.80
C ILE A 182 6.69 0.44 12.12
N ASP A 183 7.61 1.40 12.08
CA ASP A 183 8.35 1.78 13.30
C ASP A 183 7.49 2.63 14.24
N ASN A 184 6.73 3.59 13.70
CA ASN A 184 5.85 4.46 14.49
C ASN A 184 4.51 4.73 13.80
N ALA A 185 3.40 4.40 14.46
CA ALA A 185 2.05 4.59 13.95
C ALA A 185 1.23 5.57 14.81
N LEU A 186 0.79 6.69 14.23
CA LEU A 186 -0.12 7.65 14.86
C LEU A 186 -1.42 7.72 14.06
N LEU A 187 -2.33 6.78 14.33
CA LEU A 187 -3.47 6.50 13.48
C LEU A 187 -4.81 6.75 14.18
N SER A 188 -5.75 7.33 13.45
CA SER A 188 -7.16 7.35 13.87
C SER A 188 -7.87 6.03 13.55
N ALA A 189 -7.40 5.32 12.51
CA ALA A 189 -7.94 4.04 12.09
C ALA A 189 -6.88 3.17 11.41
N LEU A 190 -6.86 1.88 11.76
CA LEU A 190 -6.10 0.82 11.12
C LEU A 190 -7.05 -0.30 10.73
N SER A 191 -7.05 -0.69 9.46
CA SER A 191 -7.71 -1.90 8.95
C SER A 191 -6.65 -2.83 8.36
N ALA A 192 -6.59 -4.07 8.81
CA ALA A 192 -5.65 -5.06 8.32
C ALA A 192 -6.33 -6.40 8.03
N GLN A 193 -6.05 -6.97 6.86
CA GLN A 193 -6.42 -8.33 6.47
C GLN A 193 -5.16 -9.11 6.17
N LEU A 194 -4.92 -10.18 6.92
CA LEU A 194 -3.70 -10.96 6.87
C LEU A 194 -4.04 -12.45 6.64
N SER A 195 -3.42 -13.08 5.67
CA SER A 195 -3.61 -14.52 5.36
C SER A 195 -2.29 -15.24 5.12
N ASP A 196 -2.36 -16.56 4.95
CA ASP A 196 -1.21 -17.43 4.73
C ASP A 196 -0.16 -17.33 5.85
N ASN A 197 1.05 -16.84 5.56
CA ASN A 197 2.15 -16.66 6.50
C ASN A 197 2.58 -15.18 6.57
N SER A 198 1.67 -14.25 6.27
CA SER A 198 2.00 -12.83 6.23
C SER A 198 2.23 -12.24 7.62
N GLN A 199 3.05 -11.19 7.70
CA GLN A 199 3.50 -10.59 8.95
C GLN A 199 3.27 -9.09 8.97
N LEU A 200 2.63 -8.59 10.02
CA LEU A 200 2.49 -7.17 10.34
C LEU A 200 3.15 -6.87 11.70
N SER A 201 4.09 -5.94 11.73
CA SER A 201 4.73 -5.47 12.96
C SER A 201 4.60 -3.96 13.07
N ILE A 202 4.05 -3.47 14.18
CA ILE A 202 3.99 -2.04 14.52
C ILE A 202 4.76 -1.87 15.83
N ALA A 203 5.92 -1.23 15.80
CA ALA A 203 6.84 -1.20 16.93
C ALA A 203 6.40 -0.26 18.07
N GLN A 204 5.76 0.86 17.76
CA GLN A 204 5.24 1.81 18.75
C GLN A 204 4.23 2.78 18.13
N GLY A 205 3.57 3.58 18.99
CA GLY A 205 2.67 4.64 18.57
C GLY A 205 1.34 4.66 19.32
N GLN A 206 0.34 5.31 18.72
CA GLN A 206 -1.04 5.41 19.22
C GLN A 206 -2.03 5.16 18.08
N ILE A 207 -2.99 4.26 18.30
CA ILE A 207 -4.00 3.90 17.31
C ILE A 207 -5.38 3.96 17.97
N ASP A 208 -6.28 4.81 17.47
CA ASP A 208 -7.60 4.94 18.07
C ASP A 208 -8.48 3.71 17.80
N ASN A 209 -8.49 3.20 16.57
CA ASN A 209 -9.31 2.04 16.20
C ASN A 209 -8.52 1.06 15.34
N VAL A 210 -8.50 -0.20 15.75
CA VAL A 210 -7.92 -1.31 14.99
C VAL A 210 -9.03 -2.28 14.60
N THR A 211 -9.13 -2.60 13.32
CA THR A 211 -9.87 -3.76 12.81
C THR A 211 -8.87 -4.69 12.13
N LEU A 212 -8.75 -5.92 12.64
CA LEU A 212 -7.79 -6.88 12.10
C LEU A 212 -8.47 -8.23 11.86
N THR A 213 -8.33 -8.75 10.66
CA THR A 213 -8.72 -10.12 10.30
C THR A 213 -7.47 -10.91 9.93
N GLY A 214 -7.20 -11.98 10.67
CA GLY A 214 -6.10 -12.90 10.42
C GLY A 214 -6.61 -14.30 10.09
N SER A 215 -5.96 -15.01 9.17
CA SER A 215 -6.28 -16.41 8.88
C SER A 215 -5.01 -17.24 8.59
N GLN A 216 -5.15 -18.56 8.55
CA GLN A 216 -4.05 -19.52 8.34
C GLN A 216 -2.95 -19.41 9.40
N GLN A 217 -1.74 -18.93 9.08
CA GLN A 217 -0.61 -18.75 9.99
C GLN A 217 -0.14 -17.28 10.00
N ALA A 218 -1.02 -16.33 9.65
CA ALA A 218 -0.69 -14.93 9.65
C ALA A 218 -0.38 -14.41 11.07
N GLU A 219 0.58 -13.49 11.17
CA GLU A 219 1.05 -12.93 12.43
C GLU A 219 0.91 -11.40 12.44
N ALA A 220 0.33 -10.86 13.51
CA ALA A 220 0.32 -9.43 13.77
C ALA A 220 0.88 -9.11 15.16
N SER A 221 1.78 -8.15 15.24
CA SER A 221 2.34 -7.64 16.49
C SER A 221 2.17 -6.12 16.52
N ILE A 222 1.28 -5.62 17.38
CA ILE A 222 1.00 -4.18 17.52
C ILE A 222 1.43 -3.74 18.91
N MET A 223 2.63 -3.16 18.98
CA MET A 223 3.23 -2.66 20.22
C MET A 223 2.84 -1.21 20.56
N ALA A 224 2.04 -0.58 19.70
CA ALA A 224 1.38 0.70 19.93
C ALA A 224 0.32 0.63 21.06
N THR A 225 -0.05 1.79 21.61
CA THR A 225 -1.24 1.90 22.45
C THR A 225 -2.48 1.94 21.57
N VAL A 226 -3.39 1.00 21.75
CA VAL A 226 -4.64 0.91 21.00
C VAL A 226 -5.80 1.37 21.88
N ASN A 227 -6.71 2.20 21.37
CA ASN A 227 -7.91 2.56 22.13
C ASN A 227 -8.99 1.49 21.98
N ASN A 228 -9.48 1.22 20.76
CA ASN A 228 -10.42 0.14 20.49
C ASN A 228 -9.86 -0.87 19.48
N ALA A 229 -10.10 -2.15 19.74
CA ALA A 229 -9.68 -3.25 18.86
C ALA A 229 -10.85 -4.16 18.53
N ASN A 230 -11.01 -4.51 17.26
CA ASN A 230 -11.88 -5.56 16.77
C ASN A 230 -11.01 -6.58 16.00
N ILE A 231 -10.81 -7.75 16.58
CA ILE A 231 -9.86 -8.76 16.09
C ILE A 231 -10.62 -10.04 15.74
N ILE A 232 -10.43 -10.54 14.52
CA ILE A 232 -10.99 -11.81 14.06
C ILE A 232 -9.84 -12.71 13.62
N THR A 233 -9.63 -13.84 14.30
CA THR A 233 -8.59 -14.82 13.93
C THR A 233 -9.18 -16.16 13.54
N ASN A 234 -8.78 -16.68 12.39
CA ASN A 234 -9.15 -18.01 11.91
C ASN A 234 -7.92 -18.91 11.86
N ASP A 235 -8.14 -20.23 11.89
CA ASP A 235 -7.09 -21.26 11.85
C ASP A 235 -6.03 -21.08 12.96
N ALA A 236 -4.75 -20.91 12.59
CA ALA A 236 -3.59 -20.74 13.46
C ALA A 236 -3.03 -19.31 13.45
N ALA A 237 -3.82 -18.31 13.00
CA ALA A 237 -3.39 -16.92 13.00
C ALA A 237 -3.18 -16.40 14.44
N HIS A 238 -2.18 -15.54 14.62
CA HIS A 238 -1.77 -15.04 15.93
C HIS A 238 -1.69 -13.51 15.95
N VAL A 239 -2.22 -12.90 17.01
CA VAL A 239 -2.23 -11.44 17.19
C VAL A 239 -1.71 -11.08 18.57
N THR A 240 -0.70 -10.22 18.62
CA THR A 240 -0.14 -9.67 19.87
C THR A 240 -0.46 -8.19 19.94
N LEU A 241 -1.07 -7.75 21.05
CA LEU A 241 -1.35 -6.35 21.33
C LEU A 241 -0.63 -5.95 22.61
N ASN A 242 0.03 -4.79 22.62
CA ASN A 242 0.69 -4.31 23.83
C ASN A 242 -0.32 -3.79 24.87
N LYS A 243 -0.81 -2.57 24.66
CA LYS A 243 -1.74 -1.91 25.59
C LYS A 243 -3.03 -1.55 24.86
N VAL A 244 -4.16 -2.02 25.39
CA VAL A 244 -5.49 -1.55 24.95
C VAL A 244 -6.14 -0.75 26.08
N THR A 245 -6.56 0.49 25.81
CA THR A 245 -7.15 1.38 26.83
C THR A 245 -8.68 1.36 26.86
N GLY A 246 -9.32 1.02 25.75
CA GLY A 246 -10.76 0.94 25.58
C GLY A 246 -11.24 -0.49 25.42
N THR A 247 -12.07 -0.74 24.41
CA THR A 247 -12.74 -2.03 24.22
C THR A 247 -11.96 -2.98 23.31
N VAL A 248 -12.06 -4.27 23.61
CA VAL A 248 -11.53 -5.35 22.77
C VAL A 248 -12.70 -6.27 22.42
N GLN A 249 -13.04 -6.32 21.13
CA GLN A 249 -13.96 -7.30 20.56
C GLN A 249 -13.14 -8.35 19.84
N ASP A 250 -13.38 -9.60 20.17
CA ASP A 250 -12.61 -10.70 19.60
C ASP A 250 -13.52 -11.80 19.07
N GLY A 251 -13.27 -12.26 17.85
CA GLY A 251 -13.93 -13.41 17.23
C GLY A 251 -12.92 -14.45 16.74
N GLY A 252 -13.28 -15.74 16.82
CA GLY A 252 -12.53 -16.85 16.19
C GLY A 252 -11.71 -17.76 17.12
N THR A 253 -10.89 -18.66 16.54
CA THR A 253 -10.00 -19.60 17.27
C THR A 253 -8.75 -18.85 17.72
N LYS A 254 -8.62 -18.56 19.02
CA LYS A 254 -7.70 -17.52 19.50
C LYS A 254 -6.34 -18.01 20.02
N HIS A 255 -5.29 -17.25 19.69
CA HIS A 255 -4.18 -16.90 20.58
C HIS A 255 -3.95 -15.37 20.50
N ILE A 256 -4.59 -14.62 21.41
CA ILE A 256 -4.33 -13.18 21.58
C ILE A 256 -3.52 -13.02 22.86
N SER A 257 -2.32 -12.46 22.73
CA SER A 257 -1.46 -12.15 23.88
C SER A 257 -1.47 -10.66 24.16
N HIS A 258 -1.88 -10.28 25.37
CA HIS A 258 -1.76 -8.91 25.87
C HIS A 258 -0.50 -8.79 26.72
N THR A 259 0.44 -7.92 26.34
CA THR A 259 1.55 -7.57 27.23
C THR A 259 1.12 -6.44 28.15
N THR A 260 0.32 -6.75 29.18
CA THR A 260 0.05 -5.76 30.23
C THR A 260 1.38 -5.39 30.88
N PRO A 261 1.75 -4.09 31.00
CA PRO A 261 2.87 -3.70 31.84
C PRO A 261 2.61 -4.25 33.25
N ALA A 262 3.60 -4.94 33.82
CA ALA A 262 3.49 -5.45 35.18
C ALA A 262 3.03 -4.32 36.10
N GLU A 263 1.88 -4.52 36.75
CA GLU A 263 1.41 -3.65 37.82
C GLU A 263 2.55 -3.53 38.84
N PRO A 264 2.94 -2.32 39.29
CA PRO A 264 3.96 -2.19 40.32
C PRO A 264 3.51 -3.04 41.50
N ALA A 265 4.28 -4.09 41.82
CA ALA A 265 3.95 -5.03 42.88
C ALA A 265 3.62 -4.21 44.13
N THR A 266 2.35 -4.27 44.56
CA THR A 266 1.91 -3.68 45.82
C THR A 266 2.75 -4.33 46.90
N GLN A 267 3.66 -3.55 47.46
CA GLN A 267 4.55 -3.96 48.54
C GLN A 267 3.69 -4.58 49.66
N PRO A 268 4.03 -5.78 50.19
CA PRO A 268 3.24 -6.39 51.24
C PRO A 268 3.17 -5.45 52.45
N SER A 269 1.95 -5.08 52.85
CA SER A 269 1.73 -4.40 54.13
C SER A 269 2.35 -5.22 55.27
N PRO A 270 3.12 -4.60 56.18
CA PRO A 270 3.67 -5.30 57.32
C PRO A 270 2.55 -5.83 58.22
N LYS A 271 2.71 -7.10 58.61
CA LYS A 271 1.86 -7.84 59.53
C LYS A 271 1.70 -7.10 60.87
N PRO A 272 0.50 -7.01 61.48
CA PRO A 272 0.32 -6.39 62.78
C PRO A 272 1.05 -7.20 63.86
N THR A 273 1.86 -6.52 64.67
CA THR A 273 2.51 -7.12 65.85
C THR A 273 1.52 -7.12 67.02
N PRO A 274 1.44 -8.19 67.84
CA PRO A 274 0.53 -8.23 68.97
C PRO A 274 0.98 -7.29 70.10
N THR A 275 -0.01 -6.67 70.73
CA THR A 275 0.05 -5.76 71.87
C THR A 275 0.66 -6.40 73.13
N LEU A 276 1.53 -5.64 73.80
CA LEU A 276 1.84 -5.78 75.22
C LEU A 276 1.48 -4.45 75.90
N GLN A 277 0.60 -4.53 76.88
CA GLN A 277 0.29 -3.52 77.91
C GLN A 277 0.48 -4.26 79.25
N PRO A 278 0.98 -3.67 80.38
CA PRO A 278 0.59 -2.36 80.91
C PRO A 278 1.67 -1.54 81.64
N ASP A 279 1.35 -0.27 81.90
CA ASP A 279 1.41 0.44 83.21
C ASP A 279 1.80 1.93 83.07
N GLY A 280 1.05 2.80 83.75
CA GLY A 280 1.53 4.13 84.14
C GLY A 280 0.68 5.33 83.73
N GLN A 281 0.03 5.92 84.74
CA GLN A 281 -0.70 7.20 84.85
C GLN A 281 0.04 8.39 84.19
N ALA A 282 -0.58 9.50 83.73
CA ALA A 282 -1.55 10.37 84.39
C ALA A 282 -2.12 11.46 83.44
N GLN A 283 -3.39 11.85 83.70
CA GLN A 283 -4.01 13.19 83.64
C GLN A 283 -3.96 14.07 82.37
N GLY A 284 -5.16 14.46 81.89
CA GLY A 284 -5.35 15.67 81.10
C GLY A 284 -6.71 15.75 80.40
N LEU A 285 -7.64 16.54 80.95
CA LEU A 285 -9.00 16.77 80.48
C LEU A 285 -9.09 17.41 79.08
N ASN A 286 -9.96 16.87 78.21
CA ASN A 286 -11.10 17.60 77.63
C ASN A 286 -11.81 16.77 76.55
N ASN A 287 -13.05 16.40 76.84
CA ASN A 287 -14.13 16.12 75.88
C ASN A 287 -14.97 17.41 75.79
N PRO A 288 -15.70 17.75 74.70
CA PRO A 288 -16.80 16.90 74.22
C PRO A 288 -17.00 16.80 72.69
N ALA A 289 -17.41 15.61 72.25
CA ALA A 289 -18.57 15.27 71.40
C ALA A 289 -19.32 16.46 70.71
N LEU A 290 -19.71 16.41 69.44
CA LEU A 290 -20.74 15.53 68.83
C LEU A 290 -20.80 15.76 67.29
N PRO A 291 -21.57 14.94 66.54
CA PRO A 291 -21.45 14.64 65.10
C PRO A 291 -22.35 15.53 64.23
N HIS A 292 -22.26 15.41 62.90
CA HIS A 292 -23.43 15.38 61.99
C HIS A 292 -23.04 14.81 60.62
N ALA A 293 -23.96 14.04 60.06
CA ALA A 293 -23.84 13.25 58.83
C ALA A 293 -24.58 13.89 57.65
N THR A 294 -24.09 13.57 56.44
CA THR A 294 -24.81 13.40 55.14
C THR A 294 -25.50 14.61 54.47
N PRO A 295 -25.90 14.56 53.17
CA PRO A 295 -25.58 13.59 52.09
C PRO A 295 -25.20 14.24 50.72
N ALA A 296 -24.84 13.37 49.78
CA ALA A 296 -24.64 13.61 48.34
C ALA A 296 -25.90 14.15 47.60
N PRO A 297 -25.75 14.89 46.48
CA PRO A 297 -26.88 15.27 45.64
C PRO A 297 -27.26 14.15 44.64
N THR A 298 -28.51 13.72 44.70
CA THR A 298 -29.19 12.88 43.68
C THR A 298 -29.71 13.75 42.52
N PRO A 299 -29.92 13.16 41.32
CA PRO A 299 -30.23 13.86 40.08
C PRO A 299 -31.72 14.24 39.97
N THR A 300 -31.99 15.35 39.26
CA THR A 300 -33.34 15.84 39.00
C THR A 300 -34.01 15.08 37.86
N ALA A 301 -35.27 14.69 38.09
CA ALA A 301 -36.14 14.02 37.14
C ALA A 301 -36.89 15.00 36.20
N THR A 302 -37.31 14.40 35.10
CA THR A 302 -38.15 14.78 33.94
C THR A 302 -39.41 15.62 34.20
N PRO A 303 -39.88 16.37 33.19
CA PRO A 303 -41.31 16.57 32.94
C PRO A 303 -41.82 15.65 31.81
N LYS A 304 -42.99 15.06 32.05
CA LYS A 304 -43.74 14.20 31.11
C LYS A 304 -44.95 14.97 30.56
N ALA A 305 -45.10 15.00 29.24
CA ALA A 305 -46.34 15.20 28.47
C ALA A 305 -45.99 14.87 27.00
N SER A 306 -46.79 14.25 26.13
CA SER A 306 -48.13 13.68 26.14
C SER A 306 -48.21 12.73 24.94
N LEU A 307 -48.98 11.65 25.04
CA LEU A 307 -49.28 10.71 23.96
C LEU A 307 -50.24 11.33 22.93
N SER A 308 -49.93 11.21 21.63
CA SER A 308 -50.85 10.68 20.60
C SER A 308 -50.14 10.54 19.23
N PRO A 309 -50.54 9.54 18.41
CA PRO A 309 -49.79 9.11 17.22
C PRO A 309 -50.26 9.84 15.96
N HIS A 310 -49.32 10.21 15.09
CA HIS A 310 -49.65 10.54 13.71
C HIS A 310 -48.65 9.84 12.78
N GLU A 311 -49.14 8.77 12.13
CA GLU A 311 -48.67 8.37 10.81
C GLU A 311 -48.78 9.58 9.88
N ALA A 312 -47.66 9.92 9.24
CA ALA A 312 -47.62 10.81 8.09
C ALA A 312 -46.68 10.17 7.06
N THR A 313 -47.32 9.52 6.10
CA THR A 313 -46.82 8.98 4.85
C THR A 313 -45.97 10.03 4.09
N PRO A 314 -44.87 9.64 3.42
CA PRO A 314 -44.12 10.55 2.57
C PRO A 314 -44.98 11.05 1.40
N PRO A 315 -44.94 12.35 1.05
CA PRO A 315 -45.62 12.85 -0.13
C PRO A 315 -44.89 12.40 -1.40
N SER A 316 -45.60 11.64 -2.23
CA SER A 316 -45.28 11.34 -3.62
C SER A 316 -45.40 12.61 -4.47
N THR A 317 -44.27 13.21 -4.84
CA THR A 317 -44.22 14.24 -5.88
C THR A 317 -44.03 13.58 -7.25
N THR A 318 -45.15 13.18 -7.84
CA THR A 318 -45.27 12.96 -9.28
C THR A 318 -45.26 14.33 -9.96
N SER A 319 -44.24 14.62 -10.76
CA SER A 319 -44.28 15.71 -11.74
C SER A 319 -43.98 15.15 -13.13
N ALA A 320 -44.71 15.69 -14.09
CA ALA A 320 -45.04 15.15 -15.40
C ALA A 320 -43.85 14.84 -16.32
N GLN A 321 -43.90 13.67 -16.97
CA GLN A 321 -43.26 13.42 -18.26
C GLN A 321 -43.89 14.29 -19.36
N PRO A 322 -43.08 14.86 -20.27
CA PRO A 322 -43.55 15.20 -21.61
C PRO A 322 -43.66 13.93 -22.46
N ILE A 323 -44.80 13.79 -23.14
CA ILE A 323 -45.12 12.69 -24.06
C ILE A 323 -44.80 13.13 -25.49
N ASN A 324 -44.32 12.15 -26.28
CA ASN A 324 -44.39 11.98 -27.74
C ASN A 324 -43.19 12.41 -28.62
N ALA A 325 -42.44 11.40 -29.07
CA ALA A 325 -42.34 11.05 -30.49
C ALA A 325 -42.05 9.54 -30.64
N ALA A 326 -42.73 8.91 -31.59
CA ALA A 326 -42.83 7.46 -31.78
C ALA A 326 -41.56 6.79 -32.32
N GLN A 327 -41.25 5.58 -31.85
CA GLN A 327 -40.32 4.65 -32.49
C GLN A 327 -40.98 3.26 -32.60
N PRO A 328 -41.03 2.64 -33.80
CA PRO A 328 -41.71 1.36 -34.01
C PRO A 328 -40.94 0.17 -33.40
N PRO A 329 -41.62 -0.97 -33.11
CA PRO A 329 -40.99 -2.12 -32.46
C PRO A 329 -39.94 -2.78 -33.36
N ALA A 330 -38.72 -2.97 -32.85
CA ALA A 330 -37.70 -3.78 -33.49
C ALA A 330 -38.04 -5.28 -33.35
N ILE A 331 -38.12 -5.94 -34.50
CA ILE A 331 -38.28 -7.38 -34.69
C ILE A 331 -37.00 -8.09 -34.21
N PRO A 332 -37.08 -9.22 -33.47
CA PRO A 332 -35.89 -9.99 -33.10
C PRO A 332 -35.21 -10.59 -34.34
N PRO A 333 -33.88 -10.52 -34.49
CA PRO A 333 -33.19 -11.09 -35.64
C PRO A 333 -33.22 -12.63 -35.59
N LYS A 334 -33.68 -13.18 -36.72
CA LYS A 334 -33.79 -14.58 -37.08
C LYS A 334 -32.40 -15.20 -37.19
N MET A 335 -32.19 -16.36 -36.54
CA MET A 335 -31.06 -17.24 -36.82
C MET A 335 -31.08 -17.66 -38.30
N THR A 336 -30.04 -17.29 -39.03
CA THR A 336 -29.73 -17.85 -40.35
C THR A 336 -28.34 -18.44 -40.32
N SER A 337 -28.28 -19.76 -40.43
CA SER A 337 -27.06 -20.55 -40.66
C SER A 337 -26.36 -20.08 -41.94
N PRO A 338 -25.03 -19.99 -41.98
CA PRO A 338 -24.31 -19.81 -43.23
C PRO A 338 -24.29 -21.13 -44.00
N THR A 339 -24.91 -21.10 -45.17
CA THR A 339 -24.82 -22.10 -46.24
C THR A 339 -23.42 -22.05 -46.86
N THR A 340 -22.79 -23.22 -47.00
CA THR A 340 -21.61 -23.48 -47.84
C THR A 340 -21.80 -23.04 -49.29
N PRO A 341 -20.78 -22.45 -49.91
CA PRO A 341 -20.51 -22.62 -51.33
C PRO A 341 -19.33 -23.58 -51.52
N ALA A 342 -19.58 -24.69 -52.20
CA ALA A 342 -18.56 -25.41 -52.96
C ALA A 342 -18.35 -24.67 -54.28
N ASP A 343 -17.11 -24.40 -54.70
CA ASP A 343 -16.44 -25.19 -55.74
C ASP A 343 -15.07 -24.59 -56.18
N ASN A 344 -14.14 -25.51 -56.44
CA ASN A 344 -12.98 -25.48 -57.34
C ASN A 344 -11.77 -24.55 -57.17
N GLY A 345 -10.59 -25.17 -57.02
CA GLY A 345 -9.32 -24.58 -57.50
C GLY A 345 -8.00 -24.99 -56.84
N THR A 346 -7.61 -26.27 -56.89
CA THR A 346 -6.22 -26.73 -57.13
C THR A 346 -5.09 -26.36 -56.14
N GLN A 347 -4.61 -27.32 -55.32
CA GLN A 347 -3.19 -27.73 -55.20
C GLN A 347 -2.95 -28.85 -54.15
N PRO A 348 -1.79 -29.55 -54.14
CA PRO A 348 -1.74 -31.02 -54.04
C PRO A 348 -1.45 -31.57 -52.65
N GLN A 349 -1.73 -32.87 -52.53
CA GLN A 349 -1.37 -33.79 -51.46
C GLN A 349 0.11 -33.72 -51.04
N THR A 350 0.34 -33.78 -49.72
CA THR A 350 1.25 -34.76 -49.11
C THR A 350 0.95 -34.89 -47.61
N ALA A 351 0.64 -36.11 -47.19
CA ALA A 351 0.63 -36.55 -45.78
C ALA A 351 1.98 -37.24 -45.48
N PRO A 352 2.19 -37.96 -44.35
CA PRO A 352 1.62 -37.90 -42.99
C PRO A 352 2.74 -37.90 -41.90
N GLN A 353 2.42 -37.79 -40.61
CA GLN A 353 2.68 -38.86 -39.61
C GLN A 353 2.36 -38.47 -38.16
N ALA A 354 1.87 -39.48 -37.45
CA ALA A 354 1.43 -39.49 -36.08
C ALA A 354 2.56 -39.79 -35.07
N THR A 355 2.23 -39.45 -33.83
CA THR A 355 2.88 -39.66 -32.52
C THR A 355 3.47 -41.05 -32.29
N PRO A 356 4.45 -41.16 -31.38
CA PRO A 356 4.23 -42.10 -30.27
C PRO A 356 4.58 -41.56 -28.86
N THR A 357 3.74 -41.99 -27.92
CA THR A 357 3.79 -41.89 -26.46
C THR A 357 4.90 -42.76 -25.86
N PRO A 358 5.56 -42.34 -24.75
CA PRO A 358 6.27 -43.27 -23.86
C PRO A 358 5.44 -43.63 -22.61
N THR A 359 5.41 -44.93 -22.29
CA THR A 359 4.78 -45.59 -21.13
C THR A 359 5.77 -45.68 -19.95
N PRO A 360 5.32 -45.71 -18.68
CA PRO A 360 6.17 -45.60 -17.49
C PRO A 360 6.69 -46.96 -16.96
N GLN A 361 7.82 -46.94 -16.24
CA GLN A 361 8.22 -48.01 -15.30
C GLN A 361 8.74 -47.41 -14.00
N GLY A 362 8.13 -47.81 -12.88
CA GLY A 362 8.63 -47.55 -11.54
C GLY A 362 7.59 -47.84 -10.46
N GLN A 363 7.53 -49.08 -9.97
CA GLN A 363 6.95 -49.39 -8.67
C GLN A 363 7.77 -50.46 -7.91
N ILE A 364 8.20 -50.03 -6.73
CA ILE A 364 8.17 -50.70 -5.41
C ILE A 364 9.15 -51.85 -5.10
N ALA A 365 9.68 -51.70 -3.89
CA ALA A 365 10.60 -52.48 -3.09
C ALA A 365 10.23 -53.96 -2.84
N LYS A 366 11.28 -54.70 -2.45
CA LYS A 366 11.22 -55.66 -1.35
C LYS A 366 12.48 -55.55 -0.50
#